data_AF-A0A1G3FSR7-F1
#
_entry.id   AF-A0A1G3FSR7-F1
#
_cell.length_a   1.000
_cell.length_b   1.000
_cell.length_c   1.000
_cell.angle_alpha   90.00
_cell.angle_beta   90.00
_cell.angle_gamma   90.00
#
_symmetry.space_group_name_H-M   'P 1'
#
loop_
_entity.id
_entity.type
_entity.pdbx_description
1 polymer ?
#
loop_
_entity_poly.entity_id
_entity_poly.type
_entity_poly.pdbx_seq_one_letter_code
_entity_poly.pdbx_strand_id
1 'polypeptide(L)' 'MQLLIQTQAADFASWKAEFDAQGETIASSGLTTMQIWKGEAGAVLVLFEVANRAWAADWLARQSGLGHGVTSQFLETA' A
#
# COMPACT_ATOMS: atom_id res chain seq x y z
N MET A 1 12.60 3.90 -7.24
CA MET A 1 11.32 4.64 -7.13
C MET A 1 10.54 4.04 -5.96
N GLN A 2 9.76 4.87 -5.29
CA GLN A 2 8.98 4.49 -4.13
C GLN A 2 7.50 4.77 -4.38
N LEU A 3 6.63 4.09 -3.65
CA LEU A 3 5.19 4.32 -3.65
C LEU A 3 4.74 4.49 -2.20
N LEU A 4 4.17 5.64 -1.88
CA LEU A 4 3.48 5.86 -0.63
C LEU A 4 1.98 5.69 -0.87
N ILE A 5 1.33 4.84 -0.06
CA ILE A 5 -0.13 4.80 0.01
C ILE A 5 -0.60 5.25 1.38
N GLN A 6 -1.81 5.80 1.42
CA GLN A 6 -2.55 6.02 2.65
C GLN A 6 -3.94 5.41 2.54
N THR A 7 -4.31 4.66 3.57
CA THR A 7 -5.61 4.04 3.78
C THR A 7 -6.13 4.37 5.19
N GLN A 8 -7.29 3.85 5.54
CA GLN A 8 -7.95 4.02 6.83
C GLN A 8 -8.20 2.66 7.48
N ALA A 9 -7.96 2.57 8.79
CA ALA A 9 -8.20 1.38 9.59
C ALA A 9 -8.84 1.77 10.92
N ALA A 10 -10.08 1.32 11.15
CA ALA A 10 -10.74 1.47 12.45
C ALA A 10 -10.09 0.60 13.53
N ASP A 11 -9.65 -0.60 13.15
CA ASP A 11 -8.79 -1.48 13.94
C ASP A 11 -7.53 -1.80 13.14
N PHE A 12 -6.40 -1.28 13.61
CA PHE A 12 -5.11 -1.52 12.97
C PHE A 12 -4.68 -2.99 13.02
N ALA A 13 -5.00 -3.72 14.09
CA ALA A 13 -4.55 -5.10 14.24
C ALA A 13 -5.22 -6.01 13.20
N SER A 14 -6.54 -5.89 13.06
CA SER A 14 -7.30 -6.59 12.03
C SER A 14 -6.84 -6.18 10.62
N TRP A 15 -6.71 -4.87 10.36
CA TRP A 15 -6.20 -4.37 9.07
C TRP A 15 -4.82 -4.94 8.73
N LYS A 16 -3.91 -5.00 9.70
CA LYS A 16 -2.53 -5.49 9.50
C LYS A 16 -2.52 -6.97 9.17
N ALA A 17 -3.38 -7.77 9.81
CA ALA A 17 -3.50 -9.19 9.52
C ALA A 17 -4.00 -9.43 8.09
N GLU A 18 -4.98 -8.65 7.62
CA GLU A 18 -5.46 -8.71 6.23
C GLU A 18 -4.39 -8.25 5.24
N PHE A 19 -3.68 -7.16 5.55
CA PHE A 19 -2.57 -6.66 4.74
C PHE A 19 -1.46 -7.70 4.61
N ASP A 20 -1.08 -8.35 5.71
CA ASP A 20 -0.05 -9.39 5.71
C ASP A 20 -0.48 -10.64 4.93
N ALA A 21 -1.77 -11.00 4.97
CA ALA A 21 -2.32 -12.07 4.14
C ALA A 21 -2.22 -11.78 2.63
N GLN A 22 -2.14 -10.51 2.23
CA GLN A 22 -1.95 -10.08 0.84
C GLN A 22 -0.47 -10.04 0.40
N GLY A 23 0.47 -10.42 1.28
CA GLY A 23 1.92 -10.26 1.05
C GLY A 23 2.41 -10.84 -0.29
N GLU A 24 1.93 -12.02 -0.70
CA GLU A 24 2.30 -12.64 -1.97
C GLU A 24 1.75 -11.87 -3.19
N THR A 25 0.52 -11.36 -3.08
CA THR A 25 -0.11 -10.55 -4.15
C THR A 25 0.59 -9.20 -4.29
N ILE A 26 1.02 -8.60 -3.18
CA ILE A 26 1.83 -7.38 -3.17
C ILE A 26 3.19 -7.65 -3.83
N ALA A 27 3.89 -8.70 -3.40
CA ALA A 27 5.22 -9.06 -3.93
C ALA A 27 5.17 -9.34 -5.44
N SER A 28 4.18 -10.12 -5.90
CA SER A 28 3.98 -10.42 -7.33
C SER A 28 3.58 -9.19 -8.17
N SER A 29 3.15 -8.10 -7.53
CA SER A 29 2.89 -6.81 -8.17
C SER A 29 4.13 -5.91 -8.28
N GLY A 30 5.32 -6.44 -7.96
CA GLY A 30 6.58 -5.68 -8.01
C GLY A 30 6.71 -4.65 -6.89
N LEU A 31 6.01 -4.86 -5.77
CA LEU A 31 6.04 -4.01 -4.59
C LEU A 31 6.73 -4.73 -3.44
N THR A 32 7.62 -4.03 -2.73
CA THR A 32 8.21 -4.53 -1.48
C THR A 32 7.89 -3.57 -0.36
N THR A 33 7.21 -4.04 0.69
CA THR A 33 6.87 -3.23 1.86
C THR A 33 8.12 -2.84 2.62
N MET A 34 8.38 -1.54 2.75
CA MET A 34 9.53 -1.00 3.46
C MET A 34 9.14 -0.58 4.88
N GLN A 35 8.10 0.23 4.99
CA GLN A 35 7.67 0.80 6.27
C GLN A 35 6.15 0.92 6.31
N ILE A 36 5.60 0.78 7.50
CA ILE A 36 4.17 0.98 7.79
C ILE A 36 4.09 1.90 9.00
N TRP A 37 3.25 2.93 8.90
CA TRP A 37 2.99 3.86 9.98
C TRP A 37 1.51 3.93 10.31
N LYS A 38 1.23 4.12 11.60
CA LYS A 38 -0.08 4.53 12.10
C LYS A 38 -0.08 6.04 12.23
N GLY A 39 -1.00 6.69 11.53
CA GLY A 39 -1.29 8.11 11.67
C GLY A 39 -2.44 8.36 12.63
N GLU A 40 -2.82 9.63 12.73
CA GLU A 40 -3.99 10.05 13.49
C GLU A 40 -5.29 9.63 12.79
N ALA A 41 -6.39 9.62 13.56
CA ALA A 41 -7.74 9.33 13.06
C ALA A 41 -7.87 8.01 12.28
N GLY A 42 -7.05 7.00 12.58
CA GLY A 42 -7.09 5.69 11.92
C GLY A 42 -6.34 5.63 10.59
N ALA A 43 -5.62 6.68 10.21
CA ALA A 43 -4.81 6.66 8.99
C ALA A 43 -3.71 5.59 9.08
N VAL A 44 -3.49 4.88 7.98
CA VAL A 44 -2.38 3.95 7.84
C VAL A 44 -1.62 4.30 6.58
N LEU A 45 -0.32 4.52 6.73
CA LEU A 45 0.57 4.81 5.61
C LEU A 45 1.49 3.61 5.37
N VAL A 46 1.69 3.26 4.11
CA VAL A 46 2.63 2.20 3.71
C VAL A 46 3.56 2.73 2.64
N LEU A 47 4.85 2.63 2.90
CA LEU A 47 5.89 2.89 1.91
C LEU A 47 6.33 1.58 1.28
N PHE A 48 6.29 1.55 -0.04
CA PHE A 48 6.83 0.47 -0.85
C PHE A 48 8.06 0.91 -1.63
N GLU A 49 9.00 0.00 -1.79
CA GLU A 49 9.90 0.00 -2.92
C GLU A 49 9.16 -0.55 -4.15
N VAL A 50 9.37 0.07 -5.31
CA VAL A 50 8.71 -0.31 -6.57
C VAL A 50 9.75 -0.83 -7.55
N ALA A 51 9.72 -2.14 -7.79
CA ALA A 51 10.55 -2.79 -8.80
C ALA A 51 9.99 -2.61 -10.22
N ASN A 52 8.66 -2.56 -10.37
CA ASN A 52 7.98 -2.37 -11.65
C ASN A 52 6.79 -1.40 -11.51
N ARG A 53 6.91 -0.23 -12.15
CA ARG A 53 5.88 0.82 -12.09
C ARG A 53 4.55 0.41 -12.70
N ALA A 54 4.56 -0.32 -13.82
CA ALA A 54 3.35 -0.71 -14.53
C ALA A 54 2.53 -1.70 -13.69
N TRP A 55 3.20 -2.67 -13.06
CA TRP A 55 2.56 -3.65 -12.19
C TRP A 55 2.02 -3.01 -10.91
N ALA A 56 2.79 -2.10 -10.30
CA ALA A 56 2.32 -1.31 -9.16
C ALA A 56 1.06 -0.49 -9.49
N ALA A 57 1.01 0.13 -10.68
CA ALA A 57 -0.16 0.90 -11.12
C ALA A 57 -1.39 0.01 -11.35
N ASP A 58 -1.21 -1.19 -11.91
CA ASP A 58 -2.28 -2.17 -12.08
C ASP A 58 -2.80 -2.67 -10.73
N TRP A 59 -1.90 -2.92 -9.77
CA TRP A 59 -2.27 -3.26 -8.40
C TRP A 59 -3.11 -2.15 -7.74
N LEU A 60 -2.68 -0.88 -7.85
CA LEU A 60 -3.44 0.26 -7.34
C LEU A 60 -4.84 0.37 -7.97
N ALA A 61 -4.94 0.14 -9.29
CA ALA A 61 -6.22 0.14 -9.98
C ALA A 61 -7.18 -0.93 -9.42
N ARG A 62 -6.66 -2.14 -9.14
CA ARG A 62 -7.43 -3.22 -8.49
C ARG A 62 -7.89 -2.83 -7.09
N GLN A 63 -7.01 -2.22 -6.27
CA GLN A 63 -7.39 -1.75 -4.93
C GLN A 63 -8.52 -0.71 -5.00
N SER A 64 -8.45 0.23 -5.94
CA SER A 64 -9.51 1.23 -6.13
C SER A 64 -10.84 0.63 -6.61
N GLY A 65 -10.80 -0.39 -7.48
CA GLY A 65 -11.98 -1.08 -8.01
C GLY A 65 -12.71 -1.94 -6.98
N LEU A 66 -12.01 -2.37 -5.92
CA LEU A 66 -12.57 -3.11 -4.79
C LEU A 66 -13.20 -2.19 -3.72
N GLY A 67 -13.18 -0.86 -3.94
CA GLY A 67 -13.75 0.11 -3.01
C GLY A 67 -12.86 0.41 -1.81
N HIS A 68 -11.60 -0.04 -1.80
CA HIS A 68 -10.64 0.38 -0.80
C HIS A 68 -10.26 1.85 -1.07
N GLY A 69 -10.63 2.74 -0.17
CA GLY A 69 -10.25 4.15 -0.21
C GLY A 69 -8.75 4.31 0.01
N VAL A 70 -7.97 4.16 -1.07
CA VAL A 70 -6.52 4.28 -1.05
C VAL A 70 -6.12 5.53 -1.82
N THR A 71 -5.41 6.43 -1.15
CA THR A 71 -4.68 7.51 -1.82
C THR A 71 -3.25 7.04 -2.09
N SER A 72 -2.64 7.44 -3.21
CA SER A 72 -1.34 6.94 -3.62
C SER A 72 -0.48 8.03 -4.25
N GLN A 73 0.83 7.93 -4.05
CA GLN A 73 1.82 8.85 -4.60
C GLN A 73 3.11 8.09 -4.92
N PHE A 74 3.55 8.14 -6.18
CA PHE A 74 4.89 7.70 -6.56
C PHE A 74 5.91 8.79 -6.20
N LEU A 75 7.05 8.36 -5.66
CA LEU A 75 8.09 9.21 -5.10
C LEU A 75 9.46 8.83 -5.68
N GLU A 76 10.34 9.82 -5.74
CA GLU A 76 11.76 9.66 -6.07
C GLU A 76 12.58 10.28 -4.95
N THR A 77 13.78 9.75 -4.71
CA THR A 77 14.74 10.36 -3.79
C THR A 77 15.24 11.68 -4.37
N ALA A 78 15.35 12.71 -3.52
CA ALA A 78 15.82 14.04 -3.90
C ALA A 78 17.27 14.06 -4.39
#